data_AF-A0A7R9FZS8-F1
#
_entry.id   AF-A0A7R9FZS8-F1
#
_cell.length_a   1.000
_cell.length_b   1.000
_cell.length_c   1.000
_cell.angle_alpha   90.00
_cell.angle_beta   90.00
_cell.angle_gamma   90.00
#
_symmetry.space_group_name_H-M   'P 1'
#
loop_
_entity.id
_entity.type
_entity.pdbx_description
1 polymer ?
#
loop_
_entity_poly.entity_id
_entity_poly.type
_entity_poly.pdbx_seq_one_letter_code
_entity_poly.pdbx_strand_id
1 'polypeptide(L)'
;MVPIESIKEIRVGKNTEVLRTREFSSGYTEECAFSILYGEEFESLDLVASTPEETNIWVTGLNALVGAGKLLHLCQHLLSVVR
;
A
#
# COMPACT_ATOMS: atom_id res chain seq x y z
N MET A 1 -8.85 8.50 -8.98
CA MET A 1 -7.49 7.98 -9.23
C MET A 1 -6.65 8.35 -8.02
N VAL A 2 -5.92 7.40 -7.43
CA VAL A 2 -5.03 7.65 -6.29
C VAL A 2 -3.60 7.89 -6.83
N PRO A 3 -2.98 9.06 -6.60
CA PRO A 3 -1.60 9.31 -7.02
C PRO A 3 -0.64 8.43 -6.22
N ILE A 4 0.38 7.86 -6.87
CA ILE A 4 1.39 7.02 -6.20
C ILE A 4 2.19 7.83 -5.16
N GLU A 5 2.42 9.11 -5.43
CA GLU A 5 3.07 10.04 -4.50
C GLU A 5 2.27 10.28 -3.21
N SER A 6 0.94 10.08 -3.26
CA SER A 6 0.06 10.23 -2.09
C SER A 6 0.05 8.98 -1.21
N ILE A 7 0.62 7.86 -1.66
CA ILE A 7 0.70 6.62 -0.88
C ILE A 7 1.68 6.82 0.27
N LYS A 8 1.18 6.68 1.49
CA LYS A 8 1.95 6.77 2.73
C LYS A 8 2.53 5.42 3.11
N GLU A 9 1.70 4.39 3.07
CA GLU A 9 2.00 3.06 3.60
C GLU A 9 1.12 2.00 2.89
N ILE A 10 1.64 0.80 2.73
CA ILE A 10 0.88 -0.36 2.24
C ILE A 10 0.90 -1.42 3.34
N ARG A 11 -0.26 -1.87 3.78
CA ARG A 11 -0.42 -2.88 4.83
C ARG A 11 -0.97 -4.18 4.25
N VAL A 12 -0.37 -5.31 4.59
CA VAL A 12 -0.88 -6.63 4.20
C VAL A 12 -1.73 -7.19 5.34
N GLY A 13 -2.86 -7.81 5.01
CA GLY A 13 -3.74 -8.46 5.97
C GLY A 13 -4.73 -7.53 6.67
N LYS A 14 -5.50 -8.12 7.61
CA LYS A 14 -6.62 -7.47 8.31
C LYS A 14 -6.16 -6.76 9.60
N ASN A 15 -5.60 -5.55 9.52
CA ASN A 15 -5.44 -4.72 10.74
C ASN A 15 -6.65 -3.83 11.04
N THR A 16 -7.76 -4.01 10.32
CA THR A 16 -9.04 -3.37 10.62
C THR A 16 -9.98 -4.39 11.24
N GLU A 17 -10.47 -4.03 12.44
CA GLU A 17 -11.46 -4.71 13.28
C GLU A 17 -12.79 -5.07 12.54
N VAL A 18 -12.94 -4.61 11.30
CA VAL A 18 -14.14 -4.72 10.44
C VAL A 18 -14.35 -6.12 9.88
N LEU A 19 -13.31 -6.95 9.77
CA LEU A 19 -13.41 -8.25 9.07
C LEU A 19 -13.63 -9.47 9.97
N ARG A 20 -14.03 -9.27 11.24
CA ARG A 20 -14.50 -10.36 12.12
C ARG A 20 -15.95 -10.78 11.88
N THR A 21 -16.76 -9.96 11.21
CA THR A 21 -18.23 -10.12 11.24
C THR A 21 -18.82 -10.88 10.05
N ARG A 22 -18.03 -11.21 9.02
CA ARG A 22 -18.53 -12.05 7.92
C ARG A 22 -17.88 -13.41 7.99
N GLU A 23 -18.72 -14.40 8.30
CA GLU A 23 -18.53 -15.82 8.11
C GLU A 23 -17.95 -16.12 6.71
N PHE A 24 -16.63 -15.97 6.57
CA PHE A 24 -15.92 -16.39 5.38
C PHE A 24 -15.65 -17.88 5.51
N SER A 25 -16.66 -18.62 5.09
CA SER A 25 -16.57 -20.00 4.64
C SER A 25 -15.29 -20.20 3.82
N SER A 26 -14.42 -21.08 4.33
CA SER A 26 -13.49 -21.92 3.56
C SER A 26 -12.77 -21.26 2.37
N GLY A 27 -11.57 -20.71 2.61
CA GLY A 27 -10.50 -20.79 1.60
C GLY A 27 -9.83 -19.50 1.14
N TYR A 28 -10.30 -18.31 1.51
CA TYR A 28 -9.57 -17.06 1.21
C TYR A 28 -8.62 -16.74 2.37
N THR A 29 -7.34 -17.06 2.17
CA THR A 29 -6.28 -16.79 3.15
C THR A 29 -6.01 -15.28 3.23
N GLU A 30 -5.73 -14.82 4.44
CA GLU A 30 -5.54 -13.41 4.82
C GLU A 30 -4.39 -12.72 4.07
N GLU A 31 -3.53 -13.52 3.46
CA GLU A 31 -2.42 -13.17 2.58
C GLU A 31 -2.85 -12.70 1.17
N CYS A 32 -4.10 -12.91 0.76
CA CYS A 32 -4.64 -12.42 -0.52
C CYS A 32 -5.16 -10.97 -0.44
N ALA A 33 -5.06 -10.29 0.70
CA ALA A 33 -5.62 -8.95 0.89
C ALA A 33 -4.57 -7.95 1.39
N PHE A 34 -4.68 -6.71 0.91
CA PHE A 34 -3.83 -5.59 1.33
C PHE A 34 -4.59 -4.27 1.27
N SER A 35 -4.16 -3.31 2.07
CA SER A 35 -4.72 -1.96 2.15
C SER A 35 -3.65 -0.93 1.82
N ILE A 36 -3.99 0.04 0.98
CA ILE A 36 -3.12 1.17 0.66
C ILE A 36 -3.59 2.37 1.47
N LEU A 37 -2.72 2.90 2.33
CA LEU A 37 -2.95 4.14 3.05
C LEU A 37 -2.43 5.31 2.23
N TYR A 38 -3.29 6.27 1.91
CA TYR A 38 -2.96 7.42 1.08
C TYR A 38 -3.54 8.74 1.61
N GLY A 39 -3.02 9.85 1.09
CA GLY A 39 -3.47 11.20 1.43
C GLY A 39 -2.96 11.68 2.80
N GLU A 40 -3.43 12.86 3.22
CA GLU A 40 -3.10 13.43 4.53
C GLU A 40 -4.00 12.88 5.64
N GLU A 41 -5.23 12.50 5.31
CA GLU A 41 -6.21 11.94 6.24
C GLU A 41 -6.05 10.43 6.48
N PHE A 42 -4.99 9.82 5.94
CA PHE A 42 -4.73 8.37 6.03
C PHE A 42 -5.93 7.53 5.55
N GLU A 43 -6.47 7.88 4.39
CA GLU A 43 -7.52 7.08 3.77
C GLU A 43 -6.99 5.70 3.40
N SER A 44 -7.80 4.66 3.67
CA SER A 44 -7.46 3.27 3.36
C SER A 44 -8.23 2.76 2.14
N LEU A 45 -7.51 2.30 1.12
CA LEU A 45 -8.07 1.57 -0.01
C LEU A 45 -7.78 0.07 0.15
N ASP A 46 -8.81 -0.72 0.44
CA ASP A 46 -8.71 -2.17 0.59
C ASP A 46 -8.82 -2.88 -0.77
N LEU A 47 -7.86 -3.77 -1.04
CA LEU A 47 -7.73 -4.53 -2.28
C LEU A 47 -7.59 -6.02 -1.96
N VAL A 48 -8.22 -6.85 -2.78
CA VAL A 48 -8.16 -8.32 -2.67
C VAL A 48 -7.64 -8.87 -3.99
N ALA A 49 -6.52 -9.58 -3.91
CA ALA A 49 -5.91 -10.28 -5.03
C ALA A 49 -6.43 -11.72 -5.15
N SER A 50 -6.19 -12.33 -6.31
CA SER A 50 -6.63 -13.71 -6.55
C SER A 50 -5.75 -14.71 -5.80
N THR A 51 -4.48 -14.37 -5.58
CA THR A 51 -3.50 -15.23 -4.90
C THR A 51 -2.59 -14.45 -3.94
N PRO A 52 -1.97 -15.14 -2.97
CA PRO A 52 -1.00 -14.57 -2.04
C PRO A 52 0.21 -13.96 -2.75
N GLU A 53 0.66 -14.62 -3.82
CA GLU A 53 1.80 -14.17 -4.62
C GLU A 53 1.47 -12.87 -5.33
N GLU A 54 0.25 -12.75 -5.85
CA GLU A 54 -0.22 -11.53 -6.50
C GLU A 54 -0.25 -10.36 -5.51
N THR A 55 -0.77 -10.56 -4.28
CA THR A 55 -0.67 -9.57 -3.20
C THR A 55 0.76 -9.13 -2.96
N ASN A 56 1.69 -10.07 -2.83
CA ASN A 56 3.10 -9.77 -2.59
C ASN A 56 3.71 -8.95 -3.73
N ILE A 57 3.41 -9.30 -4.99
CA ILE A 57 3.85 -8.53 -6.17
C ILE A 57 3.35 -7.09 -6.09
N TRP A 58 2.07 -6.88 -5.78
CA TRP A 58 1.49 -5.54 -5.63
C TRP A 58 2.17 -4.76 -4.50
N VAL A 59 2.32 -5.37 -3.33
CA VAL A 59 2.92 -4.73 -2.15
C VAL A 59 4.38 -4.36 -2.41
N THR A 60 5.17 -5.26 -2.97
CA THR A 60 6.57 -5.01 -3.31
C THR A 60 6.70 -3.96 -4.41
N GLY A 61 5.91 -4.05 -5.47
CA GLY A 61 5.93 -3.11 -6.59
C GLY A 61 5.55 -1.69 -6.17
N LEU A 62 4.46 -1.54 -5.41
CA LEU A 62 4.00 -0.25 -4.91
C LEU A 62 5.00 0.35 -3.91
N ASN A 63 5.58 -0.44 -3.00
CA ASN A 63 6.63 0.04 -2.10
C ASN A 63 7.87 0.52 -2.87
N ALA A 64 8.27 -0.19 -3.92
CA ALA A 64 9.38 0.22 -4.76
C ALA A 64 9.10 1.56 -5.48
N LEU A 65 7.88 1.73 -6.01
CA LEU A 65 7.46 2.97 -6.67
C LEU A 65 7.42 4.16 -5.70
N VAL A 66 6.86 3.96 -4.50
CA VAL A 66 6.83 4.98 -3.44
C VAL A 66 8.25 5.34 -2.98
N GLY A 67 9.12 4.35 -2.82
CA GLY A 67 10.53 4.55 -2.46
C GLY A 67 11.31 5.33 -3.52
N ALA A 68 11.12 4.98 -4.80
CA ALA A 68 11.74 5.70 -5.92
C ALA A 68 11.29 7.16 -5.98
N GLY A 69 10.00 7.44 -5.79
CA GLY A 69 9.48 8.81 -5.71
C GLY A 69 10.11 9.62 -4.56
N LYS A 70 10.24 9.03 -3.37
CA LYS A 70 10.88 9.66 -2.21
C LYS A 70 12.36 9.98 -2.47
N LEU A 71 13.10 9.09 -3.13
CA LEU A 71 14.50 9.32 -3.49
C LEU A 71 14.66 10.46 -4.49
N LEU A 72 13.78 10.54 -5.51
CA LEU A 72 13.79 11.64 -6.47
C LEU A 72 13.50 12.97 -5.79
N HIS A 73 12.51 13.03 -4.90
CA HIS A 73 12.17 14.24 -4.16
C HIS A 73 13.31 14.67 -3.22
N LEU A 74 13.97 13.70 -2.54
CA LEU A 74 15.14 13.99 -1.71
C LEU A 74 16.30 14.52 -2.55
N CYS A 75 16.56 13.94 -3.72
CA CYS A 75 17.62 14.39 -4.61
C CYS A 75 17.36 15.81 -5.13
N GLN A 76 16.12 16.12 -5.52
CA GLN A 76 15.71 17.49 -5.90
C GLN A 76 15.85 18.48 -4.74
N HIS A 77 15.44 18.08 -3.53
CA HIS A 77 15.58 18.92 -2.34
C HIS A 77 17.05 19.21 -2.02
N LEU A 78 17.92 18.19 -2.05
CA LEU A 78 19.35 18.36 -1.87
C LEU A 78 19.96 19.28 -2.93
N LEU A 79 19.59 19.13 -4.20
CA LEU A 79 20.04 20.03 -5.28
C LEU A 79 19.58 21.48 -5.08
N SER A 80 18.43 21.70 -4.44
CA SER A 80 17.91 23.05 -4.15
C SER A 80 18.63 23.75 -3.00
N VAL A 81 19.16 22.99 -2.02
CA VAL A 81 19.88 23.52 -0.86
C VAL A 81 21.37 23.74 -1.17
N VAL A 82 21.92 23.03 -2.15
CA VAL A 82 23.33 23.13 -2.56
C VAL A 82 23.58 24.25 -3.60
N ARG A 83 22.53 24.95 -4.06
CA ARG A 83 22.62 26.16 -4.90
C ARG A 83 22.37 27.42 -4.08
#